data_AF-A0A484HFI9-F1
#
_entry.id   AF-A0A484HFI9-F1
#
_cell.length_a   1.000
_cell.length_b   1.000
_cell.length_c   1.000
_cell.angle_alpha   90.00
_cell.angle_beta   90.00
_cell.angle_gamma   90.00
#
_symmetry.space_group_name_H-M   'P 1'
#
loop_
_entity.id
_entity.type
_entity.pdbx_description
1 polymer ?
#
loop_
_entity_poly.entity_id
_entity_poly.type
_entity_poly.pdbx_seq_one_letter_code
_entity_poly.pdbx_strand_id
1 'polypeptide(L)' 'MATNLGLDDSLILEAVRIGNHKTRKDAVTTALKEYIAQRRQMEIVDLFGKIDMDPNYDYKKGRDRHIQINLYRPA' A
#
# COMPACT_ATOMS: atom_id res chain seq x y z
N MET A 1 19.62 -9.23 11.39
CA MET A 1 20.42 -8.81 12.55
C MET A 1 19.48 -8.10 13.53
N ALA A 2 19.51 -8.43 14.81
CA ALA A 2 18.62 -7.81 15.81
C ALA A 2 19.27 -6.52 16.30
N THR A 3 18.68 -5.38 15.93
CA THR A 3 19.08 -4.08 16.47
C THR A 3 18.21 -3.82 17.69
N ASN A 4 18.82 -3.64 18.86
CA ASN A 4 18.09 -3.28 20.08
C ASN A 4 17.67 -1.81 19.98
N LEU A 5 16.63 -1.55 19.20
CA LEU A 5 16.02 -0.24 19.04
C LEU A 5 14.99 -0.08 20.17
N GLY A 6 15.09 0.99 20.96
CA GLY A 6 14.14 1.30 22.03
C GLY A 6 12.78 1.72 21.46
N LEU A 7 12.03 0.74 20.96
CA LEU A 7 10.70 0.92 20.41
C LEU A 7 9.65 0.72 21.51
N ASP A 8 8.56 1.46 21.42
CA ASP A 8 7.42 1.29 22.31
C ASP A 8 6.72 -0.05 22.03
N ASP A 9 6.74 -0.94 23.03
CA ASP A 9 6.12 -2.26 22.94
C ASP A 9 4.59 -2.17 22.70
N SER A 10 3.92 -1.12 23.19
CA SER A 10 2.48 -0.94 22.98
C SER A 10 2.15 -0.72 21.50
N LEU A 11 2.95 0.10 20.80
CA LEU A 11 2.81 0.34 19.36
C LEU A 11 3.09 -0.91 18.55
N ILE A 12 4.10 -1.70 18.93
CA ILE A 12 4.41 -2.96 18.24
C ILE A 12 3.26 -3.95 18.41
N LEU A 13 2.70 -4.09 19.61
CA LEU A 13 1.57 -4.98 19.86
C LEU A 13 0.33 -4.55 19.09
N GLU A 14 0.09 -3.24 18.98
CA GLU A 14 -0.99 -2.72 18.15
C GLU A 14 -0.77 -3.03 16.67
N ALA A 15 0.45 -2.82 16.15
CA ALA A 15 0.79 -3.17 14.78
C ALA A 15 0.65 -4.68 14.50
N VAL A 16 1.03 -5.53 15.46
CA VAL A 16 0.81 -6.99 15.38
C VAL A 16 -0.67 -7.32 15.28
N ARG A 17 -1.51 -6.71 16.12
CA ARG A 17 -2.95 -6.96 16.18
C ARG A 17 -3.68 -6.47 14.93
N ILE A 18 -3.40 -5.25 14.49
CA ILE A 18 -4.08 -4.62 13.34
C ILE A 18 -3.55 -5.20 12.02
N GLY A 19 -2.23 -5.40 11.90
CA GLY A 19 -1.59 -6.00 10.73
C GLY A 19 -1.70 -7.53 10.66
N ASN A 20 -2.33 -8.16 11.66
CA ASN A 20 -2.51 -9.60 11.79
C ASN A 20 -1.19 -10.40 11.63
N HIS A 21 -0.11 -9.88 12.22
CA HIS A 21 1.22 -10.46 12.10
C HIS A 21 1.44 -11.56 13.15
N LYS A 22 2.22 -12.58 12.78
CA LYS A 22 2.56 -13.68 13.71
C LYS A 22 3.62 -13.29 14.73
N THR A 23 4.49 -12.34 14.40
CA THR A 23 5.60 -11.93 15.26
C THR A 23 5.77 -10.42 15.28
N ARG A 24 6.34 -9.90 16.38
CA ARG A 24 6.73 -8.49 16.51
C ARG A 24 7.69 -8.05 15.40
N LYS A 25 8.64 -8.91 15.04
CA LYS A 25 9.60 -8.66 13.96
C LYS A 25 8.91 -8.49 12.61
N ASP A 26 7.93 -9.34 12.30
CA ASP A 26 7.20 -9.26 11.05
C ASP A 26 6.38 -7.97 10.97
N ALA A 27 5.74 -7.58 12.08
CA ALA A 27 5.00 -6.32 12.16
C ALA A 27 5.91 -5.11 11.94
N VAL A 28 7.04 -5.03 12.64
CA VAL A 28 8.00 -3.93 12.48
C VAL A 28 8.58 -3.89 11.07
N THR A 29 8.92 -5.05 10.50
CA THR A 29 9.48 -5.12 9.14
C THR A 29 8.44 -4.68 8.10
N THR A 30 7.18 -5.07 8.27
CA THR A 30 6.10 -4.69 7.36
C THR A 30 5.81 -3.20 7.45
N ALA A 31 5.66 -2.67 8.67
CA ALA A 31 5.44 -1.24 8.90
C ALA A 31 6.53 -0.37 8.27
N LEU A 32 7.81 -0.76 8.38
CA LEU A 32 8.90 -0.03 7.75
C LEU A 32 8.84 -0.07 6.22
N LYS A 33 8.48 -1.21 5.62
CA LYS A 33 8.30 -1.33 4.17
C LYS A 33 7.17 -0.44 3.68
N GLU A 34 6.02 -0.48 4.36
CA GLU A 34 4.87 0.35 4.03
C GLU A 34 5.15 1.83 4.20
N TYR A 35 5.84 2.23 5.27
CA TYR A 35 6.26 3.60 5.49
C TYR A 35 7.16 4.13 4.36
N ILE A 36 8.16 3.33 3.96
CA ILE A 36 9.05 3.69 2.84
C ILE A 36 8.26 3.76 1.53
N ALA A 37 7.38 2.79 1.27
CA ALA A 37 6.56 2.77 0.06
C ALA A 37 5.63 3.99 -0.01
N GLN A 38 4.97 4.35 1.10
CA GLN A 38 4.13 5.54 1.20
C GLN A 38 4.93 6.82 0.92
N ARG A 39 6.15 6.93 1.46
CA ARG A 39 7.04 8.07 1.19
C ARG A 39 7.43 8.17 -0.28
N ARG A 40 7.83 7.05 -0.90
CA ARG A 40 8.15 7.01 -2.33
C ARG A 40 6.94 7.32 -3.21
N GLN A 41 5.76 6.85 -2.84
CA GLN A 41 4.55 7.14 -3.60
C GLN A 41 4.21 8.63 -3.58
N MET A 42 4.52 9.36 -2.49
CA MET A 42 4.31 10.82 -2.47
C MET A 42 5.21 11.57 -3.46
N GLU A 43 6.35 11.00 -3.87
CA GLU A 43 7.22 11.57 -4.92
C GLU A 43 6.52 11.59 -6.30
N ILE A 44 5.38 10.89 -6.47
CA ILE A 44 4.58 10.99 -7.70
C ILE A 44 4.12 12.42 -7.97
N VAL A 45 3.95 13.23 -6.92
CA VAL A 45 3.58 14.64 -7.04
C VAL A 45 4.66 15.40 -7.82
N ASP A 46 5.93 15.04 -7.65
CA ASP A 46 7.04 15.67 -8.34
C ASP A 46 7.10 15.36 -9.84
N LEU A 47 6.35 14.34 -10.30
CA LEU A 47 6.25 13.97 -11.70
C LEU A 47 5.15 14.75 -12.46
N PHE A 48 4.25 15.43 -11.75
CA PHE A 48 3.24 16.27 -12.41
C PHE A 48 3.91 17.40 -13.20
N GLY A 49 3.49 17.56 -14.45
CA GLY A 49 4.07 18.56 -15.38
C GLY A 49 5.44 18.19 -15.96
N LYS A 50 6.04 17.06 -15.55
CA LYS A 50 7.28 16.53 -16.16
C LYS A 50 7.03 15.37 -17.13
N ILE A 51 5.80 14.85 -17.16
CA ILE A 51 5.41 13.75 -18.05
C ILE A 51 4.64 14.34 -19.23
N ASP A 52 5.14 14.10 -20.44
CA ASP A 52 4.42 14.38 -21.67
C ASP A 52 3.33 13.31 -21.86
N MET A 53 2.08 13.73 -21.72
CA MET A 53 0.92 12.89 -22.00
C MET A 53 0.72 12.80 -23.51
N ASP A 54 0.56 11.59 -24.04
CA ASP A 54 0.19 11.41 -25.45
C ASP A 54 -1.17 12.09 -25.71
N PRO A 55 -1.26 13.07 -26.63
CA PRO A 55 -2.51 13.77 -26.94
C PRO A 55 -3.66 12.86 -27.38
N ASN A 56 -3.34 11.66 -27.88
CA ASN A 56 -4.33 10.68 -28.33
C ASN A 56 -4.72 9.67 -27.24
N TYR A 57 -4.14 9.77 -26.04
CA TYR A 57 -4.45 8.86 -24.93
C TYR A 57 -5.81 9.20 -24.29
N ASP A 58 -6.81 8.38 -24.60
CA ASP A 58 -8.13 8.45 -23.99
C ASP A 58 -8.23 7.49 -22.78
N TYR A 59 -7.95 8.03 -21.59
CA TYR A 59 -8.07 7.30 -20.33
C TYR A 59 -9.50 6.82 -20.01
N LYS A 60 -10.54 7.37 -20.68
CA LYS A 60 -11.95 7.03 -20.43
C LYS A 60 -12.35 5.69 -21.04
N LYS A 61 -11.59 5.18 -22.04
CA LYS A 61 -11.79 3.84 -22.64
C LYS A 61 -11.73 2.71 -21.61
N GLY A 62 -11.04 2.91 -20.49
CA GLY A 62 -10.98 1.92 -19.40
C GLY A 62 -12.27 1.80 -18.56
N ARG A 63 -13.25 2.68 -18.76
CA ARG A 63 -14.48 2.74 -17.96
C ARG A 63 -15.62 1.86 -18.49
N ASP A 64 -15.53 1.42 -19.75
CA ASP A 64 -16.57 0.61 -20.40
C ASP A 64 -16.51 -0.88 -20.04
N ARG A 65 -15.81 -1.24 -18.94
CA ARG A 65 -15.91 -2.58 -18.37
C ARG A 65 -17.24 -2.69 -17.64
N HIS A 66 -18.29 -3.11 -18.35
CA HIS A 66 -19.49 -3.69 -17.76
C HIS A 66 -19.08 -4.97 -17.02
N ILE A 67 -18.66 -4.82 -15.78
CA ILE A 67 -18.33 -5.98 -14.94
C ILE A 67 -19.67 -6.60 -14.54
N GLN A 68 -20.04 -7.70 -15.19
CA GLN A 68 -21.06 -8.64 -14.70
C GLN A 68 -20.54 -9.26 -13.38
N ILE A 69 -20.48 -8.48 -12.30
CA ILE A 69 -20.22 -9.01 -10.95
C ILE A 69 -21.55 -9.49 -10.41
N ASN A 70 -22.07 -10.56 -11.01
CA ASN A 70 -23.11 -11.36 -10.42
C ASN A 70 -22.78 -12.79 -10.80
N LEU A 71 -22.39 -13.60 -9.81
CA LEU A 71 -22.28 -15.07 -9.77
C LEU A 71 -21.10 -15.53 -8.89
N TYR A 72 -21.11 -15.21 -7.59
CA TYR A 72 -20.76 -16.17 -6.54
C TYR A 72 -21.14 -15.62 -5.15
N ARG A 73 -22.32 -16.01 -4.66
CA ARG A 73 -22.68 -15.95 -3.24
C ARG A 73 -22.93 -17.38 -2.80
N PRO A 74 -22.03 -18.04 -2.05
CA PRO A 74 -22.35 -19.34 -1.48
C PRO A 74 -23.32 -19.16 -0.31
N ALA A 75 -24.20 -20.16 -0.16
CA ALA A 75 -25.16 -20.31 0.93
C ALA A 75 -24.46 -20.62 2.27
#